data_AF-A0A381RW72-F1
#
_entry.id   AF-A0A381RW72-F1
#
_cell.length_a   1.000
_cell.length_b   1.000
_cell.length_c   1.000
_cell.angle_alpha   90.00
_cell.angle_beta   90.00
_cell.angle_gamma   90.00
#
_symmetry.space_group_name_H-M   'P 1'
#
loop_
_entity.id
_entity.type
_entity.pdbx_description
1 polymer ?
#
loop_
_entity_poly.entity_id
_entity_poly.type
_entity_poly.pdbx_seq_one_letter_code
_entity_poly.pdbx_strand_id
1 'polypeptide(L)' 'MGRDYTIFAVVDGEVKFEWASKGRRRVSVYPVEIA' A
#
# COMPACT_ATOMS: atom_id res chain seq x y z
N MET A 1 7.86 -2.92 5.61
CA MET A 1 8.80 -2.57 4.52
C MET A 1 10.05 -3.39 4.74
N GLY A 2 10.65 -3.92 3.68
CA GLY A 2 11.87 -4.72 3.74
C GLY A 2 13.09 -3.88 4.14
N ARG A 3 14.18 -4.56 4.50
CA ARG A 3 15.49 -3.96 4.76
C ARG A 3 16.02 -3.17 3.54
N ASP A 4 15.61 -3.58 2.35
CA ASP A 4 15.93 -3.01 1.05
C ASP A 4 14.85 -2.06 0.52
N TYR A 5 13.93 -1.60 1.38
CA TYR A 5 12.79 -0.75 1.03
C TYR A 5 11.72 -1.43 0.15
N THR A 6 11.73 -2.75 0.03
CA THR A 6 10.62 -3.46 -0.66
C THR A 6 9.31 -3.30 0.12
N ILE A 7 8.20 -3.02 -0.60
CA ILE A 7 6.86 -2.86 0.00
C ILE A 7 6.18 -4.23 0.04
N PHE A 8 5.66 -4.61 1.21
CA PHE A 8 4.86 -5.80 1.42
C PHE A 8 3.55 -5.40 2.10
N ALA A 9 2.46 -6.10 1.76
CA ALA A 9 1.20 -5.95 2.46
C ALA A 9 1.28 -6.61 3.85
N VAL A 10 0.63 -6.00 4.84
CA VAL A 10 0.52 -6.55 6.21
C VAL A 10 -0.84 -7.22 6.43
N VAL A 11 -1.81 -6.87 5.58
CA VAL A 11 -3.19 -7.38 5.61
C VAL A 11 -3.64 -7.70 4.19
N ASP A 12 -4.58 -8.63 4.07
CA ASP A 12 -5.27 -8.90 2.81
C ASP A 12 -6.23 -7.75 2.47
N GLY A 13 -6.29 -7.40 1.19
CA GLY A 13 -7.08 -6.27 0.74
C GLY A 13 -6.74 -5.82 -0.67
N GLU A 14 -7.39 -4.73 -1.10
CA GLU A 14 -7.16 -4.11 -2.39
C GLU A 14 -6.00 -3.11 -2.31
N VAL A 15 -5.10 -3.15 -3.29
CA VAL A 15 -3.95 -2.24 -3.37
C VAL A 15 -4.32 -0.98 -4.15
N LYS A 16 -4.05 0.18 -3.56
CA LYS A 16 -4.27 1.49 -4.18
C LYS A 16 -3.01 2.34 -4.19
N PHE A 17 -2.79 3.02 -5.30
CA PHE A 17 -1.70 3.99 -5.46
C PHE A 17 -2.24 5.41 -5.31
N GLU A 18 -1.61 6.18 -4.43
CA GLU A 18 -2.06 7.54 -4.11
C GLU A 18 -0.88 8.52 -4.13
N TRP A 19 -1.18 9.81 -4.28
CA TRP A 19 -0.17 10.85 -4.19
C TRP A 19 0.22 11.09 -2.74
N ALA A 20 1.53 11.05 -2.49
CA ALA A 20 2.15 11.55 -1.28
C ALA A 20 2.72 12.95 -1.51
N SER A 21 3.07 13.62 -0.42
CA SER A 21 3.71 14.93 -0.48
C SER A 21 5.01 14.91 -1.29
N LYS A 22 5.35 16.08 -1.86
CA LYS A 22 6.58 16.29 -2.64
C LYS A 22 6.65 15.43 -3.92
N GLY A 23 5.51 15.23 -4.59
CA GLY A 23 5.45 14.50 -5.87
C GLY A 23 5.76 13.00 -5.75
N ARG A 24 5.73 12.44 -4.54
CA ARG A 24 5.95 11.01 -4.32
C ARG A 24 4.65 10.24 -4.45
N ARG A 25 4.74 8.94 -4.68
CA ARG A 25 3.59 8.02 -4.64
C ARG A 25 3.65 7.17 -3.38
N ARG A 26 2.48 6.87 -2.80
CA ARG A 26 2.29 5.96 -1.68
C ARG A 26 1.43 4.79 -2.12
N VAL A 27 1.76 3.61 -1.61
CA VAL A 27 0.96 2.40 -1.79
C VAL A 27 0.21 2.15 -0.48
N SER A 28 -1.09 1.96 -0.57
CA SER A 28 -2.00 1.67 0.54
C SER A 28 -2.73 0.37 0.24
N VAL A 29 -3.04 -0.41 1.27
CA VAL A 29 -3.90 -1.60 1.17
C VAL A 29 -5.17 -1.33 1.97
N TYR A 30 -6.32 -1.51 1.34
CA TYR A 30 -7.63 -1.35 1.96
C TYR A 30 -8.28 -2.72 2.15
N PRO A 31 -8.66 -3.10 3.38
CA PRO A 31 -9.41 -4.34 3.60
C PRO A 31 -10.68 -4.32 2.75
N VAL A 32 -10.88 -5.38 1.96
CA VAL A 32 -12.13 -5.61 1.24
C VAL A 32 -12.94 -6.61 2.02
N GLU A 33 -14.20 -6.27 2.30
CA GLU A 33 -15.15 -7.24 2.80
C GLU A 33 -15.40 -8.28 1.71
N ILE A 34 -15.14 -9.54 2.04
CA ILE A 34 -15.44 -10.67 1.18
C ILE A 34 -16.94 -10.92 1.34
N ALA A 35 -17.71 -10.61 0.28
CA ALA A 35 -19.15 -10.85 0.20
C ALA A 35 -19.47 -12.33 -0.03
#